data_AF-A0A946UA63-F1
#
_entry.id   AF-A0A946UA63-F1
#
_cell.length_a   1.000
_cell.length_b   1.000
_cell.length_c   1.000
_cell.angle_alpha   90.00
_cell.angle_beta   90.00
_cell.angle_gamma   90.00
#
_symmetry.space_group_name_H-M   'P 1'
#
loop_
_entity.id
_entity.type
_entity.pdbx_description
1 polymer ?
#
loop_
_entity_poly.entity_id
_entity_poly.type
_entity_poly.pdbx_seq_one_letter_code
_entity_poly.pdbx_strand_id
1 'polypeptide(L)'
;MSFYQEIRERRVLPAVGVYIGACWVLVEILDRLTERYYLSPYLTDIVFWGLYSLIPAVLLLAWTHGRPGKDKTSRAEKVGIPVNLVLTVGLLLAMFGGKDLSATAELVTVSNELGQQEERYVPRETYRRRLAVFFLGREGEIPADPFFPYGATALLAQDLGQNPFMVVSTPWDNREHGYYSRMEQSGYRDGLGVPLGLLREIAARANRPYFVEGSVRSDGGGTELTVSLWETDTLREVGTYRGEGSDLLTLVDEASEQVRAWLDVPSGKGAFGGDLPLSETFGSSSEALKHYVDGLNAQLFDNDWDSSLRAFEAALAADPNFVLAWIHRALAQWELGDVAATQQSLAEARRLDYRLSERDQMRLRAFTYRISGETDKLEKLLRMQIELTGDVTYVRGLARLLMLTGRLDESKTQYRRAMEQDSSDLGSLLPLARLE
;
A
#
# COMPACT_ATOMS: atom_id res chain seq x y z
N MET A 1 23.83 -41.88 37.25
CA MET A 1 24.17 -40.61 36.57
C MET A 1 23.00 -39.67 36.73
N SER A 2 23.25 -38.39 37.01
CA SER A 2 22.20 -37.38 36.95
C SER A 2 21.79 -37.14 35.49
N PHE A 3 20.50 -36.90 35.24
CA PHE A 3 19.96 -36.54 33.92
C PHE A 3 20.76 -35.42 33.23
N TYR A 4 21.23 -34.44 34.02
CA TYR A 4 22.07 -33.34 33.55
C TYR A 4 23.46 -33.79 33.06
N GLN A 5 24.07 -34.77 33.73
CA GLN A 5 25.36 -35.31 33.31
C GLN A 5 25.21 -36.06 31.99
N GLU A 6 24.09 -36.77 31.81
CA GLU A 6 23.82 -37.55 30.61
C GLU A 6 23.55 -36.67 29.37
N ILE A 7 22.82 -35.56 29.53
CA ILE A 7 22.63 -34.54 28.47
C ILE A 7 23.97 -33.95 28.02
N ARG A 8 24.86 -33.65 28.98
CA ARG A 8 26.17 -33.05 28.71
C ARG A 8 27.12 -34.04 28.02
N GLU A 9 27.14 -35.30 28.46
CA GLU A 9 27.95 -36.35 27.82
C GLU A 9 27.50 -36.65 26.38
N ARG A 10 26.18 -36.64 26.12
CA ARG A 10 25.60 -36.84 24.80
C ARG A 10 25.67 -35.61 23.90
N ARG A 11 26.27 -34.49 24.34
CA ARG A 11 26.37 -33.22 23.58
C ARG A 11 25.04 -32.76 22.96
N VAL A 12 23.92 -33.04 23.63
CA VAL A 12 22.57 -32.73 23.11
C VAL A 12 22.39 -31.23 22.93
N LEU A 13 22.78 -30.44 23.93
CA LEU A 13 22.68 -28.97 23.88
C LEU A 13 23.52 -28.36 22.74
N PRO A 14 24.80 -28.73 22.54
CA PRO A 14 25.55 -28.31 21.36
C PRO A 14 24.89 -28.69 20.03
N ALA A 15 24.38 -29.91 19.88
CA ALA A 15 23.77 -30.36 18.63
C ALA A 15 22.49 -29.58 18.31
N VAL A 16 21.62 -29.38 19.31
CA VAL A 16 20.41 -28.55 19.17
C VAL A 16 20.77 -27.09 18.93
N GLY A 17 21.80 -26.56 19.59
CA GLY A 17 22.28 -25.20 19.38
C GLY A 17 22.78 -24.97 17.95
N VAL A 18 23.56 -25.90 17.41
CA VAL A 18 24.00 -25.86 16.00
C VAL A 18 22.81 -25.96 15.05
N TYR A 19 21.83 -26.82 15.34
CA TYR A 19 20.62 -26.93 14.54
C TYR A 19 19.83 -25.62 14.52
N ILE A 20 19.57 -25.02 15.68
CA ILE A 20 18.84 -23.74 15.79
C ILE A 20 19.61 -22.64 15.06
N GLY A 21 20.93 -22.55 15.24
CA GLY A 21 21.76 -21.56 14.54
C GLY A 21 21.74 -21.75 13.02
N ALA A 22 21.80 -22.99 12.52
CA ALA A 22 21.71 -23.29 11.10
C ALA A 22 20.32 -22.97 10.54
N CYS A 23 19.25 -23.28 11.29
CA CYS A 23 17.88 -22.94 10.91
C CYS A 23 17.70 -21.43 10.81
N TRP A 24 18.22 -20.67 11.79
CA TRP A 24 18.18 -19.21 11.77
C TRP A 24 18.84 -18.64 10.52
N VAL A 25 20.06 -19.09 10.20
CA VAL A 25 20.79 -18.65 8.99
C VAL A 25 20.03 -19.01 7.72
N LEU A 26 19.44 -20.21 7.65
CA LEU A 26 18.66 -20.64 6.49
C LEU A 26 17.39 -19.79 6.29
N VAL A 27 16.66 -19.51 7.38
CA VAL A 27 15.46 -18.66 7.36
C VAL A 27 15.83 -17.24 6.93
N GLU A 28 16.91 -16.66 7.45
CA GLU A 28 17.40 -15.33 7.06
C GLU A 28 17.80 -15.27 5.58
N ILE A 29 18.49 -16.29 5.06
CA ILE A 29 18.84 -16.35 3.64
C ILE A 29 17.57 -16.45 2.79
N LEU A 30 16.63 -17.29 3.21
CA LEU A 30 15.38 -17.48 2.49
C LEU A 30 14.54 -16.21 2.48
N ASP A 31 14.47 -15.50 3.59
CA ASP A 31 13.76 -14.22 3.72
C ASP A 31 14.30 -13.19 2.71
N ARG A 32 15.63 -13.03 2.67
CA ARG A 32 16.30 -12.17 1.68
C ARG A 32 16.08 -12.61 0.24
N LEU A 33 15.99 -13.91 -0.02
CA LEU A 33 15.69 -14.42 -1.37
C LEU A 33 14.22 -14.17 -1.73
N THR A 34 13.29 -14.34 -0.79
CA THR A 34 11.87 -14.09 -1.01
C THR A 34 11.61 -12.62 -1.33
N GLU A 35 12.25 -11.71 -0.60
CA GLU A 35 12.17 -10.27 -0.84
C GLU A 35 12.82 -9.88 -2.18
N ARG A 36 14.04 -10.39 -2.47
CA ARG A 36 14.79 -10.01 -3.67
C ARG A 36 14.17 -10.51 -4.98
N TYR A 37 13.57 -11.70 -4.96
CA TYR A 37 13.06 -12.36 -6.15
C TYR A 37 11.54 -12.47 -6.18
N TYR A 38 10.84 -11.79 -5.26
CA TYR A 38 9.38 -11.79 -5.19
C TYR A 38 8.80 -13.20 -5.13
N LEU A 39 9.43 -14.09 -4.37
CA LEU A 39 8.87 -15.42 -4.10
C LEU A 39 7.68 -15.28 -3.15
N SER A 40 6.90 -16.35 -3.00
CA SER A 40 5.79 -16.36 -2.03
C SER A 40 6.28 -15.98 -0.63
N PRO A 41 5.60 -15.05 0.08
CA PRO A 41 5.99 -14.65 1.43
C PRO A 41 5.86 -15.83 2.41
N TYR A 42 4.98 -16.78 2.12
CA TYR A 42 4.77 -17.96 2.95
C TYR A 42 5.90 -18.98 2.86
N LEU A 43 6.84 -18.83 1.92
CA LEU A 43 7.96 -19.78 1.77
C LEU A 43 8.87 -19.77 3.00
N THR A 44 9.19 -18.58 3.51
CA THR A 44 9.99 -18.40 4.73
C THR A 44 9.27 -19.00 5.93
N ASP A 45 7.97 -18.76 6.07
CA ASP A 45 7.16 -19.32 7.16
C ASP A 45 7.05 -20.83 7.10
N ILE A 46 6.83 -21.41 5.93
CA ILE A 46 6.77 -22.87 5.74
C ILE A 46 8.08 -23.52 6.18
N VAL A 47 9.22 -22.94 5.77
CA VAL A 47 10.54 -23.46 6.16
C VAL A 47 10.78 -23.26 7.65
N PHE A 48 10.42 -22.11 8.21
CA PHE A 48 10.53 -21.85 9.65
C PHE A 48 9.73 -22.87 10.46
N TRP A 49 8.42 -23.01 10.20
CA TRP A 49 7.56 -23.92 10.93
C TRP A 49 7.94 -25.38 10.72
N GLY A 50 8.37 -25.75 9.51
CA GLY A 50 8.88 -27.08 9.21
C GLY A 50 10.17 -27.41 9.98
N LEU A 51 11.12 -26.48 10.06
CA LEU A 51 12.35 -26.67 10.84
C LEU A 51 12.09 -26.66 12.34
N TYR A 52 11.18 -25.81 12.80
CA TYR A 52 10.80 -25.70 14.20
C TYR A 52 10.13 -26.99 14.71
N SER A 53 9.20 -27.55 13.94
CA SER A 53 8.49 -28.77 14.31
C SER A 53 9.39 -30.02 14.32
N LEU A 54 10.58 -29.96 13.69
CA LEU A 54 11.58 -31.03 13.67
C LEU A 54 12.51 -31.04 14.90
N ILE A 55 12.46 -30.03 15.78
CA ILE A 55 13.29 -29.98 17.01
C ILE A 55 13.17 -31.26 17.85
N PRO A 56 11.98 -31.86 18.07
CA PRO A 56 11.86 -33.13 18.79
C PRO A 56 12.59 -34.30 18.12
N ALA A 57 12.60 -34.37 16.78
CA ALA A 57 13.36 -35.38 16.05
C ALA A 57 14.87 -35.17 16.21
N VAL A 58 15.33 -33.91 16.17
CA VAL A 58 16.73 -33.56 16.43
C VAL A 58 17.16 -33.92 17.85
N LEU A 59 16.29 -33.67 18.84
CA LEU A 59 16.53 -34.09 20.23
C LEU A 59 16.67 -35.61 20.35
N LEU A 60 15.80 -36.38 19.68
CA LEU A 60 15.89 -37.84 19.66
C LEU A 60 17.19 -38.33 19.00
N LEU A 61 17.60 -37.71 17.89
CA LEU A 61 18.86 -38.04 17.21
C LEU A 61 20.08 -37.70 18.06
N ALA A 62 20.12 -36.49 18.63
CA ALA A 62 21.21 -36.07 19.50
C ALA A 62 21.27 -36.93 20.77
N TRP A 63 20.12 -37.34 21.30
CA TRP A 63 20.07 -38.27 22.44
C TRP A 63 20.63 -39.64 22.08
N THR A 64 20.30 -40.18 20.91
CA THR A 64 20.68 -41.55 20.52
C THR A 64 22.11 -41.65 19.98
N HIS A 65 22.55 -40.67 19.18
CA HIS A 65 23.82 -40.69 18.45
C HIS A 65 24.86 -39.67 18.95
N GLY A 66 24.58 -38.97 20.05
CA GLY A 66 25.46 -37.95 20.60
C GLY A 66 26.65 -38.47 21.43
N ARG A 67 26.71 -39.79 21.69
CA ARG A 67 27.82 -40.44 22.42
C ARG A 67 28.91 -40.90 21.45
N PRO A 68 30.21 -40.73 21.75
CA PRO A 68 31.27 -41.30 20.93
C PRO A 68 31.24 -42.84 21.00
N GLY A 69 30.95 -43.52 19.89
CA GLY A 69 30.90 -44.99 19.84
C GLY A 69 30.19 -45.54 18.60
N LYS A 70 30.03 -46.87 18.50
CA LYS A 70 29.14 -47.50 17.50
C LYS A 70 27.71 -47.43 18.01
N ASP A 71 26.92 -46.55 17.44
CA ASP A 71 25.52 -46.36 17.84
C ASP A 71 24.59 -47.42 17.25
N LYS A 72 23.53 -47.77 18.00
CA LYS A 72 22.45 -48.65 17.55
C LYS A 72 21.14 -47.85 17.56
N THR A 73 20.45 -47.87 16.43
CA THR A 73 19.15 -47.19 16.26
C THR A 73 18.15 -47.65 17.32
N SER A 74 17.59 -46.71 18.08
CA SER A 74 16.65 -47.05 19.16
C SER A 74 15.21 -47.25 18.65
N ARG A 75 14.36 -47.95 19.41
CA ARG A 75 12.91 -48.02 19.08
C ARG A 75 12.24 -46.64 19.12
N ALA A 76 12.67 -45.78 20.04
CA ALA A 76 12.17 -44.42 20.18
C ALA A 76 12.46 -43.57 18.93
N GLU A 77 13.60 -43.78 18.28
CA GLU A 77 13.96 -43.12 17.03
C GLU A 77 13.16 -43.64 15.84
N LYS A 78 13.06 -44.98 15.71
CA LYS A 78 12.33 -45.64 14.61
C LYS A 78 10.85 -45.27 14.54
N VAL A 79 10.25 -44.91 15.67
CA VAL A 79 8.83 -44.49 15.74
C VAL A 79 8.73 -42.98 15.86
N GLY A 80 9.54 -42.36 16.72
CA GLY A 80 9.45 -40.93 17.04
C GLY A 80 9.78 -40.03 15.86
N ILE A 81 10.80 -40.35 15.05
CA ILE A 81 11.14 -39.53 13.87
C ILE A 81 10.04 -39.60 12.81
N PRO A 82 9.56 -40.77 12.36
CA PRO A 82 8.45 -40.83 11.41
C PRO A 82 7.18 -40.15 11.92
N VAL A 83 6.83 -40.32 13.20
CA VAL A 83 5.67 -39.65 13.79
C VAL A 83 5.85 -38.13 13.77
N ASN A 84 7.02 -37.62 14.17
CA ASN A 84 7.30 -36.18 14.13
C ASN A 84 7.27 -35.61 12.69
N LEU A 85 7.76 -36.37 11.70
CA LEU A 85 7.66 -36.00 10.28
C LEU A 85 6.21 -35.93 9.81
N VAL A 86 5.38 -36.93 10.14
CA VAL A 86 3.95 -36.93 9.78
C VAL A 86 3.22 -35.75 10.45
N LEU A 87 3.51 -35.47 11.71
CA LEU A 87 2.96 -34.32 12.43
C LEU A 87 3.41 -32.99 11.79
N THR A 88 4.66 -32.90 11.35
CA THR A 88 5.19 -31.74 10.64
C THR A 88 4.45 -31.52 9.32
N VAL A 89 4.27 -32.57 8.51
CA VAL A 89 3.51 -32.47 7.25
C VAL A 89 2.06 -32.07 7.52
N GLY A 90 1.42 -32.68 8.53
CA GLY A 90 0.06 -32.33 8.93
C GLY A 90 -0.08 -30.86 9.36
N LEU A 91 0.88 -30.35 10.14
CA LEU A 91 0.96 -28.95 10.56
C LEU A 91 1.07 -28.00 9.35
N LEU A 92 2.00 -28.28 8.44
CA LEU A 92 2.23 -27.43 7.27
C LEU A 92 1.02 -27.42 6.32
N LEU A 93 0.38 -28.56 6.09
CA LEU A 93 -0.84 -28.64 5.29
C LEU A 93 -2.01 -27.89 5.94
N ALA A 94 -2.16 -27.97 7.26
CA ALA A 94 -3.22 -27.27 7.98
C ALA A 94 -3.03 -25.74 7.94
N MET A 95 -1.79 -25.25 8.05
CA MET A 95 -1.50 -23.81 8.08
C MET A 95 -1.43 -23.18 6.68
N PHE A 96 -0.88 -23.88 5.69
CA PHE A 96 -0.52 -23.30 4.40
C PHE A 96 -1.21 -23.94 3.19
N GLY A 97 -2.02 -24.99 3.38
CA GLY A 97 -2.63 -25.75 2.28
C GLY A 97 -3.57 -24.94 1.37
N GLY A 98 -4.08 -23.80 1.84
CA GLY A 98 -4.91 -22.88 1.05
C GLY A 98 -4.21 -21.58 0.63
N LYS A 99 -2.92 -21.41 0.93
CA LYS A 99 -2.18 -20.18 0.61
C LYS A 99 -1.59 -20.25 -0.81
N ASP A 100 -1.50 -19.10 -1.48
CA ASP A 100 -0.85 -18.99 -2.78
C ASP A 100 0.68 -19.02 -2.61
N LEU A 101 1.32 -20.07 -3.13
CA LEU A 101 2.78 -20.27 -3.08
C LEU A 101 3.49 -19.82 -4.36
N SER A 102 2.78 -19.15 -5.26
CA SER A 102 3.38 -18.62 -6.47
C SER A 102 4.18 -17.35 -6.19
N ALA A 103 4.98 -16.91 -7.18
CA ALA A 103 5.71 -15.65 -7.07
C ALA A 103 4.71 -14.49 -6.93
N THR A 104 5.03 -13.50 -6.11
CA THR A 104 4.18 -12.34 -5.86
C THR A 104 4.18 -11.36 -7.03
N ALA A 105 5.27 -11.31 -7.79
CA ALA A 105 5.41 -10.48 -8.98
C ALA A 105 5.96 -11.27 -10.18
N GLU A 106 5.65 -10.79 -11.37
CA GLU A 106 6.18 -11.30 -12.63
C GLU A 106 7.12 -10.29 -13.26
N LEU A 107 8.21 -10.75 -13.87
CA LEU A 107 9.09 -9.90 -14.65
C LEU A 107 8.50 -9.71 -16.04
N VAL A 108 8.14 -8.47 -16.37
CA VAL A 108 7.57 -8.09 -17.66
C VAL A 108 8.54 -7.15 -18.38
N THR A 109 8.75 -7.37 -19.66
CA THR A 109 9.50 -6.46 -20.52
C THR A 109 8.55 -5.43 -21.08
N VAL A 110 8.71 -4.17 -20.68
CA VAL A 110 7.88 -3.05 -21.11
C VAL A 110 8.71 -2.02 -21.86
N SER A 111 8.07 -1.31 -22.79
CA SER A 111 8.71 -0.18 -23.47
C SER A 111 8.41 1.12 -22.72
N ASN A 112 9.47 1.83 -22.30
CA ASN A 112 9.34 3.09 -21.59
C ASN A 112 8.89 4.24 -22.51
N GLU A 113 8.71 5.43 -21.95
CA GLU A 113 8.31 6.64 -22.66
C GLU A 113 9.29 7.07 -23.77
N LEU A 114 10.55 6.59 -23.72
CA LEU A 114 11.59 6.81 -24.72
C LEU A 114 11.64 5.71 -25.80
N GLY A 115 10.83 4.65 -25.67
CA GLY A 115 10.86 3.50 -26.56
C GLY A 115 11.97 2.48 -26.25
N GLN A 116 12.63 2.61 -25.11
CA GLN A 116 13.64 1.64 -24.66
C GLN A 116 12.95 0.49 -23.92
N GLN A 117 13.45 -0.73 -24.09
CA GLN A 117 12.94 -1.90 -23.38
C GLN A 117 13.54 -1.94 -21.97
N GLU A 118 12.67 -2.05 -20.97
CA GLU A 118 13.05 -2.17 -19.56
C GLU A 118 12.34 -3.39 -18.96
N GLU A 119 13.05 -4.13 -18.12
CA GLU A 119 12.45 -5.19 -17.33
C GLU A 119 11.92 -4.60 -16.03
N ARG A 120 10.63 -4.80 -15.76
CA ARG A 120 10.00 -4.38 -14.51
C ARG A 120 9.21 -5.51 -13.91
N TYR A 121 9.25 -5.59 -12.59
CA TYR A 121 8.38 -6.49 -11.87
C TYR A 121 6.95 -5.92 -11.88
N VAL A 122 5.96 -6.79 -11.96
CA VAL A 122 4.53 -6.44 -11.90
C VAL A 122 3.86 -7.28 -10.83
N PRO A 123 3.26 -6.68 -9.80
CA PRO A 123 2.47 -7.40 -8.82
C PRO A 123 1.35 -8.22 -9.47
N ARG A 124 1.29 -9.51 -9.14
CA ARG A 124 0.18 -10.36 -9.57
C ARG A 124 -1.11 -9.95 -8.90
N GLU A 125 -2.21 -10.06 -9.64
CA GLU A 125 -3.55 -9.71 -9.15
C GLU A 125 -3.96 -10.45 -7.86
N THR A 126 -3.50 -11.70 -7.66
CA THR A 126 -3.80 -12.47 -6.43
C THR A 126 -3.20 -11.86 -5.16
N TYR A 127 -2.12 -11.09 -5.28
CA TYR A 127 -1.48 -10.39 -4.17
C TYR A 127 -1.83 -8.89 -4.11
N ARG A 128 -2.53 -8.36 -5.13
CA ARG A 128 -3.01 -6.98 -5.09
C ARG A 128 -4.14 -6.82 -4.08
N ARG A 129 -4.10 -5.74 -3.33
CA ARG A 129 -5.12 -5.35 -2.36
C ARG A 129 -5.66 -3.99 -2.73
N ARG A 130 -6.98 -3.89 -2.80
CA ARG A 130 -7.71 -2.66 -3.16
C ARG A 130 -8.52 -2.23 -1.95
N LEU A 131 -8.37 -0.98 -1.53
CA LEU A 131 -9.13 -0.45 -0.41
C LEU A 131 -9.51 1.01 -0.59
N ALA A 132 -10.62 1.38 0.07
CA ALA A 132 -10.97 2.78 0.30
C ALA A 132 -10.42 3.24 1.65
N VAL A 133 -9.82 4.43 1.73
CA VAL A 133 -9.44 5.06 3.01
C VAL A 133 -10.29 6.31 3.16
N PHE A 134 -11.23 6.29 4.11
CA PHE A 134 -12.14 7.41 4.39
C PHE A 134 -11.55 8.36 5.43
N PHE A 135 -12.15 9.55 5.56
CA PHE A 135 -11.70 10.52 6.54
C PHE A 135 -11.86 9.97 7.97
N LEU A 136 -10.77 10.06 8.75
CA LEU A 136 -10.70 9.52 10.11
C LEU A 136 -11.45 10.42 11.13
N GLY A 137 -12.78 10.44 11.04
CA GLY A 137 -13.67 11.14 11.95
C GLY A 137 -14.75 10.23 12.53
N ARG A 138 -14.97 10.32 13.84
CA ARG A 138 -16.01 9.53 14.54
C ARG A 138 -17.38 10.18 14.44
N GLU A 139 -18.41 9.36 14.31
CA GLU A 139 -19.81 9.80 14.39
C GLU A 139 -20.10 10.53 15.71
N GLY A 140 -20.66 11.74 15.62
CA GLY A 140 -21.04 12.56 16.78
C GLY A 140 -19.89 13.32 17.45
N GLU A 141 -18.66 13.21 16.97
CA GLU A 141 -17.52 13.97 17.47
C GLU A 141 -17.14 15.10 16.51
N ILE A 142 -17.00 16.32 17.04
CA ILE A 142 -16.44 17.46 16.30
C ILE A 142 -14.97 17.59 16.72
N PRO A 143 -14.01 17.44 15.79
CA PRO A 143 -12.59 17.56 16.12
C PRO A 143 -12.26 18.98 16.59
N ALA A 144 -11.41 19.09 17.61
CA ALA A 144 -10.97 20.38 18.13
C ALA A 144 -10.11 21.16 17.11
N ASP A 145 -9.25 20.45 16.39
CA ASP A 145 -8.57 20.95 15.19
C ASP A 145 -8.96 20.04 14.00
N PRO A 146 -9.66 20.58 12.98
CA PRO A 146 -10.11 19.80 11.83
C PRO A 146 -8.94 19.23 11.02
N PHE A 147 -7.71 19.74 11.19
CA PHE A 147 -6.53 19.20 10.55
C PHE A 147 -6.35 17.69 10.78
N PHE A 148 -6.54 17.19 12.01
CA PHE A 148 -6.12 15.84 12.38
C PHE A 148 -6.82 14.71 11.60
N PRO A 149 -8.16 14.68 11.48
CA PRO A 149 -8.84 13.69 10.66
C PRO A 149 -8.33 13.64 9.22
N TYR A 150 -8.17 14.79 8.57
CA TYR A 150 -7.75 14.85 7.17
C TYR A 150 -6.25 14.58 7.01
N GLY A 151 -5.40 15.16 7.87
CA GLY A 151 -3.95 14.97 7.85
C GLY A 151 -3.58 13.50 8.05
N ALA A 152 -4.16 12.84 9.05
CA ALA A 152 -3.94 11.42 9.26
C ALA A 152 -4.45 10.57 8.10
N THR A 153 -5.58 10.92 7.50
CA THR A 153 -6.09 10.24 6.29
C THR A 153 -5.13 10.38 5.11
N ALA A 154 -4.65 11.60 4.85
CA ALA A 154 -3.73 11.88 3.75
C ALA A 154 -2.40 11.13 3.92
N LEU A 155 -1.85 11.13 5.14
CA LEU A 155 -0.65 10.39 5.49
C LEU A 155 -0.85 8.87 5.33
N LEU A 156 -1.93 8.32 5.87
CA LEU A 156 -2.21 6.88 5.82
C LEU A 156 -2.42 6.42 4.37
N ALA A 157 -3.17 7.18 3.59
CA ALA A 157 -3.44 6.85 2.20
C ALA A 157 -2.18 6.94 1.33
N GLN A 158 -1.30 7.90 1.60
CA GLN A 158 -0.02 7.99 0.94
C GLN A 158 0.85 6.79 1.29
N ASP A 159 1.02 6.48 2.58
CA ASP A 159 1.94 5.43 3.02
C ASP A 159 1.54 4.07 2.47
N LEU A 160 0.26 3.70 2.65
CA LEU A 160 -0.30 2.48 2.07
C LEU A 160 -0.16 2.46 0.55
N GLY A 161 -0.28 3.62 -0.10
CA GLY A 161 -0.18 3.79 -1.55
C GLY A 161 1.24 3.79 -2.11
N GLN A 162 2.29 3.79 -1.27
CA GLN A 162 3.68 3.61 -1.69
C GLN A 162 3.96 2.16 -2.08
N ASN A 163 3.26 1.22 -1.44
CA ASN A 163 3.45 -0.21 -1.69
C ASN A 163 2.80 -0.60 -3.04
N PRO A 164 3.54 -1.20 -3.99
CA PRO A 164 3.04 -1.51 -5.32
C PRO A 164 1.92 -2.58 -5.34
N PHE A 165 1.77 -3.37 -4.27
CA PHE A 165 0.69 -4.34 -4.11
C PHE A 165 -0.62 -3.68 -3.66
N MET A 166 -0.62 -2.39 -3.35
CA MET A 166 -1.76 -1.68 -2.79
C MET A 166 -2.35 -0.69 -3.79
N VAL A 167 -3.67 -0.71 -3.94
CA VAL A 167 -4.43 0.30 -4.67
C VAL A 167 -5.34 1.01 -3.66
N VAL A 168 -4.90 2.21 -3.29
CA VAL A 168 -5.59 3.05 -2.30
C VAL A 168 -6.39 4.11 -3.03
N SER A 169 -7.66 4.24 -2.64
CA SER A 169 -8.54 5.32 -3.09
C SER A 169 -9.08 6.12 -1.93
N THR A 170 -9.22 7.43 -2.13
CA THR A 170 -9.63 8.38 -1.09
C THR A 170 -10.79 9.27 -1.56
N PRO A 171 -11.47 9.97 -0.63
CA PRO A 171 -12.45 10.98 -1.02
C PRO A 171 -11.89 12.12 -1.89
N TRP A 172 -10.59 12.41 -1.84
CA TRP A 172 -9.98 13.45 -2.67
C TRP A 172 -9.79 13.06 -4.14
N ASP A 173 -9.83 11.77 -4.48
CA ASP A 173 -9.48 11.30 -5.84
C ASP A 173 -10.42 11.83 -6.93
N ASN A 174 -11.69 12.09 -6.58
CA ASN A 174 -12.68 12.64 -7.50
C ASN A 174 -13.77 13.39 -6.72
N ARG A 175 -13.78 14.71 -6.85
CA ARG A 175 -14.79 15.58 -6.22
C ARG A 175 -16.20 15.29 -6.73
N GLU A 176 -16.41 15.36 -8.04
CA GLU A 176 -17.75 15.41 -8.64
C GLU A 176 -18.53 14.11 -8.49
N HIS A 177 -17.82 12.97 -8.56
CA HIS A 177 -18.45 11.66 -8.65
C HIS A 177 -17.77 10.57 -7.81
N GLY A 178 -16.77 10.94 -7.00
CA GLY A 178 -16.08 10.02 -6.10
C GLY A 178 -16.78 9.86 -4.76
N TYR A 179 -16.02 9.44 -3.76
CA TYR A 179 -16.57 9.06 -2.46
C TYR A 179 -17.21 10.24 -1.74
N TYR A 180 -16.56 11.40 -1.79
CA TYR A 180 -17.03 12.62 -1.13
C TYR A 180 -18.42 13.06 -1.62
N SER A 181 -18.66 13.07 -2.94
CA SER A 181 -19.96 13.48 -3.51
C SER A 181 -21.16 12.74 -2.88
N ARG A 182 -20.98 11.45 -2.55
CA ARG A 182 -22.03 10.62 -1.93
C ARG A 182 -22.20 10.93 -0.45
N MET A 183 -21.11 11.24 0.25
CA MET A 183 -21.15 11.70 1.64
C MET A 183 -21.89 13.03 1.73
N GLU A 184 -21.53 13.98 0.86
CA GLU A 184 -22.15 15.31 0.78
C GLU A 184 -23.65 15.21 0.47
N GLN A 185 -24.04 14.40 -0.53
CA GLN A 185 -25.44 14.14 -0.86
C GLN A 185 -26.25 13.51 0.29
N SER A 186 -25.57 12.82 1.20
CA SER A 186 -26.17 12.22 2.40
C SER A 186 -26.14 13.14 3.62
N GLY A 187 -25.70 14.40 3.47
CA GLY A 187 -25.69 15.42 4.50
C GLY A 187 -24.35 15.64 5.21
N TYR A 188 -23.31 14.88 4.88
CA TYR A 188 -21.98 14.97 5.49
C TYR A 188 -21.08 15.89 4.68
N ARG A 189 -21.25 17.20 4.86
CA ARG A 189 -20.56 18.24 4.04
C ARG A 189 -19.06 18.31 4.27
N ASP A 190 -18.59 17.96 5.45
CA ASP A 190 -17.17 17.83 5.78
C ASP A 190 -16.65 16.39 5.55
N GLY A 191 -17.53 15.46 5.20
CA GLY A 191 -17.20 14.04 5.02
C GLY A 191 -16.78 13.34 6.31
N LEU A 192 -16.97 13.96 7.48
CA LEU A 192 -16.64 13.37 8.79
C LEU A 192 -17.86 12.73 9.43
N GLY A 193 -17.63 11.79 10.35
CA GLY A 193 -18.70 11.16 11.14
C GLY A 193 -19.71 10.38 10.30
N VAL A 194 -19.28 9.87 9.14
CA VAL A 194 -20.13 9.12 8.22
C VAL A 194 -20.40 7.72 8.78
N PRO A 195 -21.66 7.27 8.89
CA PRO A 195 -22.00 5.96 9.42
C PRO A 195 -21.39 4.83 8.59
N LEU A 196 -20.96 3.78 9.29
CA LEU A 196 -20.29 2.62 8.70
C LEU A 196 -21.08 1.98 7.53
N GLY A 197 -22.41 1.98 7.61
CA GLY A 197 -23.28 1.46 6.55
C GLY A 197 -23.16 2.23 5.23
N LEU A 198 -23.00 3.55 5.29
CA LEU A 198 -22.81 4.41 4.10
C LEU A 198 -21.38 4.27 3.56
N LEU A 199 -20.37 4.21 4.43
CA LEU A 199 -18.98 3.95 4.02
C LEU A 199 -18.87 2.63 3.25
N ARG A 200 -19.49 1.56 3.78
CA ARG A 200 -19.56 0.26 3.11
C ARG A 200 -20.25 0.33 1.75
N GLU A 201 -21.35 1.07 1.63
CA GLU A 201 -22.04 1.24 0.35
C GLU A 201 -21.15 1.93 -0.69
N ILE A 202 -20.45 2.99 -0.29
CA ILE A 202 -19.52 3.71 -1.16
C ILE A 202 -18.38 2.78 -1.60
N ALA A 203 -17.77 2.04 -0.67
CA ALA A 203 -16.70 1.10 -0.97
C ALA A 203 -17.15 -0.05 -1.89
N ALA A 204 -18.36 -0.60 -1.68
CA ALA A 204 -18.91 -1.68 -2.50
C ALA A 204 -19.14 -1.22 -3.95
N ARG A 205 -19.72 -0.03 -4.13
CA ARG A 205 -19.93 0.56 -5.46
C ARG A 205 -18.62 0.79 -6.20
N ALA A 206 -17.60 1.23 -5.49
CA ALA A 206 -16.26 1.44 -6.01
C ALA A 206 -15.45 0.15 -6.19
N ASN A 207 -16.04 -1.04 -5.99
CA ASN A 207 -15.34 -2.33 -6.09
C ASN A 207 -14.06 -2.37 -5.23
N ARG A 208 -14.19 -1.91 -3.97
CA ARG A 208 -13.13 -1.98 -2.95
C ARG A 208 -13.49 -3.09 -1.97
N PRO A 209 -12.82 -4.25 -1.99
CA PRO A 209 -13.11 -5.36 -1.08
C PRO A 209 -12.89 -5.02 0.40
N TYR A 210 -12.08 -3.99 0.66
CA TYR A 210 -11.82 -3.48 2.00
C TYR A 210 -12.02 -1.97 2.07
N PHE A 211 -12.31 -1.47 3.26
CA PHE A 211 -12.23 -0.04 3.54
C PHE A 211 -11.72 0.23 4.95
N VAL A 212 -11.15 1.40 5.12
CA VAL A 212 -10.59 1.90 6.37
C VAL A 212 -11.40 3.11 6.84
N GLU A 213 -11.73 3.09 8.12
CA GLU A 213 -12.26 4.23 8.86
C GLU A 213 -11.49 4.37 10.18
N GLY A 214 -11.77 5.43 10.93
CA GLY A 214 -11.18 5.60 12.24
C GLY A 214 -11.41 6.98 12.81
N SER A 215 -10.58 7.34 13.77
CA SER A 215 -10.70 8.62 14.47
C SER A 215 -9.34 9.10 14.95
N VAL A 216 -9.14 10.42 14.90
CA VAL A 216 -7.97 11.06 15.50
C VAL A 216 -8.42 12.08 16.53
N ARG A 217 -7.91 11.94 17.75
CA ARG A 217 -8.13 12.90 18.82
C ARG A 217 -6.78 13.45 19.24
N SER A 218 -6.61 14.76 19.15
CA SER A 218 -5.42 15.42 19.69
C SER A 218 -5.86 16.37 20.79
N ASP A 219 -5.28 16.21 21.96
CA ASP A 219 -5.37 17.15 23.06
C ASP A 219 -3.95 17.63 23.44
N GLY A 220 -3.86 18.64 24.31
CA GLY A 220 -2.56 19.20 24.71
C GLY A 220 -1.59 18.21 25.37
N GLY A 221 -2.02 16.95 25.63
CA GLY A 221 -1.21 15.87 26.20
C GLY A 221 -0.77 14.80 25.20
N GLY A 222 -1.31 14.76 23.98
CA GLY A 222 -0.95 13.75 22.98
C GLY A 222 -1.98 13.58 21.85
N THR A 223 -1.65 12.74 20.88
CA THR A 223 -2.52 12.34 19.78
C THR A 223 -2.86 10.86 19.91
N GLU A 224 -4.16 10.56 19.91
CA GLU A 224 -4.72 9.21 19.89
C GLU A 224 -5.25 8.93 18.48
N LEU A 225 -4.72 7.88 17.85
CA LEU A 225 -5.09 7.43 16.51
C LEU A 225 -5.77 6.06 16.62
N THR A 226 -6.99 5.95 16.09
CA THR A 226 -7.65 4.68 15.85
C THR A 226 -7.83 4.47 14.35
N VAL A 227 -7.45 3.30 13.86
CA VAL A 227 -7.63 2.88 12.45
C VAL A 227 -8.24 1.49 12.44
N SER A 228 -9.39 1.35 11.79
CA SER A 228 -10.16 0.11 11.71
C SER A 228 -10.31 -0.32 10.26
N LEU A 229 -9.97 -1.58 9.99
CA LEU A 229 -10.06 -2.19 8.66
C LEU A 229 -11.28 -3.11 8.60
N TRP A 230 -12.10 -2.92 7.57
CA TRP A 230 -13.35 -3.64 7.37
C TRP A 230 -13.38 -4.36 6.03
N GLU A 231 -13.97 -5.55 6.00
CA GLU A 231 -14.35 -6.26 4.78
C GLU A 231 -15.68 -5.70 4.27
N THR A 232 -15.71 -5.22 3.02
CA THR A 232 -16.82 -4.45 2.47
C THR A 232 -18.11 -5.27 2.33
N ASP A 233 -18.00 -6.52 1.89
CA ASP A 233 -19.19 -7.34 1.58
C ASP A 233 -19.91 -7.79 2.86
N THR A 234 -19.14 -8.21 3.85
CA THR A 234 -19.65 -8.82 5.09
C THR A 234 -19.79 -7.81 6.24
N LEU A 235 -19.19 -6.62 6.10
CA LEU A 235 -18.99 -5.65 7.18
C LEU A 235 -18.29 -6.28 8.40
N ARG A 236 -17.41 -7.26 8.15
CA ARG A 236 -16.62 -7.91 9.20
C ARG A 236 -15.38 -7.08 9.48
N GLU A 237 -15.14 -6.78 10.74
CA GLU A 237 -13.89 -6.15 11.18
C GLU A 237 -12.73 -7.15 10.97
N VAL A 238 -11.71 -6.72 10.24
CA VAL A 238 -10.47 -7.49 10.05
C VAL A 238 -9.53 -7.23 11.22
N GLY A 239 -9.43 -5.98 11.66
CA GLY A 239 -8.67 -5.57 12.83
C GLY A 239 -8.76 -4.07 13.09
N THR A 240 -8.36 -3.68 14.29
CA THR A 240 -8.29 -2.28 14.73
C THR A 240 -6.96 -2.00 15.40
N TYR A 241 -6.33 -0.91 15.00
CA TYR A 241 -5.11 -0.35 15.57
C TYR A 241 -5.51 0.81 16.47
N ARG A 242 -4.88 0.90 17.64
CA ARG A 242 -5.00 2.03 18.57
C ARG A 242 -3.61 2.41 19.03
N GLY A 243 -3.19 3.62 18.71
CA GLY A 243 -1.92 4.19 19.12
C GLY A 243 -2.11 5.52 19.83
N GLU A 244 -1.22 5.82 20.76
CA GLU A 244 -1.17 7.10 21.47
C GLU A 244 0.27 7.60 21.47
N GLY A 245 0.46 8.86 21.10
CA GLY A 245 1.80 9.45 21.00
C GLY A 245 1.78 10.93 20.63
N SER A 246 2.93 11.60 20.71
CA SER A 246 3.04 13.02 20.36
C SER A 246 3.26 13.26 18.87
N ASP A 247 3.74 12.26 18.13
CA ASP A 247 4.07 12.36 16.71
C ASP A 247 3.06 11.60 15.84
N LEU A 248 2.31 12.34 15.04
CA LEU A 248 1.31 11.78 14.13
C LEU A 248 1.94 10.93 13.02
N LEU A 249 3.15 11.28 12.55
CA LEU A 249 3.82 10.53 11.47
C LEU A 249 4.12 9.11 11.93
N THR A 250 4.75 8.96 13.10
CA THR A 250 5.05 7.65 13.70
C THR A 250 3.77 6.81 13.91
N LEU A 251 2.69 7.42 14.44
CA LEU A 251 1.42 6.70 14.66
C LEU A 251 0.81 6.19 13.34
N VAL A 252 0.91 6.98 12.27
CA VAL A 252 0.39 6.59 10.96
C VAL A 252 1.28 5.53 10.30
N ASP A 253 2.60 5.61 10.43
CA ASP A 253 3.53 4.58 9.95
C ASP A 253 3.18 3.23 10.59
N GLU A 254 3.03 3.17 11.92
CA GLU A 254 2.64 1.95 12.64
C GLU A 254 1.25 1.43 12.20
N ALA A 255 0.27 2.33 12.04
CA ALA A 255 -1.07 1.96 11.59
C ALA A 255 -1.04 1.37 10.16
N SER A 256 -0.23 1.94 9.27
CA SER A 256 -0.08 1.49 7.89
C SER A 256 0.55 0.10 7.80
N GLU A 257 1.57 -0.18 8.63
CA GLU A 257 2.23 -1.48 8.73
C GLU A 257 1.24 -2.53 9.21
N GLN A 258 0.43 -2.18 10.21
CA GLN A 258 -0.58 -3.07 10.76
C GLN A 258 -1.70 -3.39 9.74
N VAL A 259 -2.15 -2.41 8.95
CA VAL A 259 -3.13 -2.61 7.87
C VAL A 259 -2.55 -3.52 6.78
N ARG A 260 -1.29 -3.31 6.36
CA ARG A 260 -0.60 -4.17 5.39
C ARG A 260 -0.50 -5.61 5.89
N ALA A 261 -0.17 -5.79 7.18
CA ALA A 261 -0.07 -7.11 7.80
C ALA A 261 -1.41 -7.86 7.83
N TRP A 262 -2.51 -7.20 8.18
CA TRP A 262 -3.84 -7.84 8.18
C TRP A 262 -4.31 -8.30 6.80
N LEU A 263 -3.82 -7.64 5.75
CA LEU A 263 -4.17 -7.94 4.37
C LEU A 263 -3.21 -8.95 3.70
N ASP A 264 -2.24 -9.50 4.46
CA ASP A 264 -1.16 -10.34 3.95
C ASP A 264 -0.45 -9.69 2.74
N VAL A 265 -0.23 -8.37 2.79
CA VAL A 265 0.43 -7.63 1.70
C VAL A 265 1.93 -7.94 1.71
N PRO A 266 2.52 -8.42 0.60
CA PRO A 266 3.95 -8.62 0.53
C PRO A 266 4.73 -7.33 0.82
N SER A 267 5.95 -7.46 1.34
CA SER A 267 6.82 -6.31 1.51
C SER A 267 7.04 -5.61 0.16
N GLY A 268 6.82 -4.30 0.14
CA GLY A 268 7.15 -3.44 -1.01
C GLY A 268 8.64 -3.05 -1.06
N LYS A 269 9.39 -3.42 -0.01
CA LYS A 269 10.84 -3.20 0.13
C LYS A 269 11.56 -4.07 -0.91
N GLY A 270 12.42 -3.46 -1.74
CA GLY A 270 13.09 -4.13 -2.86
C GLY A 270 13.15 -3.30 -4.15
N ALA A 271 13.11 -3.96 -5.32
CA ALA A 271 13.24 -3.36 -6.65
C ALA A 271 12.18 -2.31 -7.02
N PHE A 272 11.13 -2.15 -6.19
CA PHE A 272 10.06 -1.16 -6.35
C PHE A 272 10.23 0.11 -5.49
N GLY A 273 11.20 0.15 -4.55
CA GLY A 273 11.48 1.33 -3.73
C GLY A 273 10.31 1.86 -2.88
N GLY A 274 9.27 1.06 -2.61
CA GLY A 274 7.94 1.54 -2.21
C GLY A 274 7.64 1.59 -0.72
N ASP A 275 8.60 1.93 0.14
CA ASP A 275 8.36 2.07 1.59
C ASP A 275 9.31 3.12 2.21
N LEU A 276 9.30 4.32 1.64
CA LEU A 276 10.06 5.45 2.21
C LEU A 276 9.30 5.97 3.44
N PRO A 277 9.98 6.29 4.56
CA PRO A 277 9.33 6.90 5.71
C PRO A 277 8.53 8.14 5.31
N LEU A 278 7.35 8.37 5.91
CA LEU A 278 6.53 9.54 5.60
C LEU A 278 7.29 10.86 5.77
N SER A 279 8.22 10.93 6.72
CA SER A 279 9.10 12.09 6.91
C SER A 279 10.01 12.39 5.71
N GLU A 280 10.37 11.39 4.91
CA GLU A 280 11.15 11.57 3.69
C GLU A 280 10.29 12.09 2.52
N THR A 281 9.03 11.66 2.44
CA THR A 281 8.08 12.01 1.36
C THR A 281 7.33 13.32 1.62
N PHE A 282 6.65 13.45 2.76
CA PHE A 282 5.90 14.64 3.19
C PHE A 282 6.77 15.71 3.86
N GLY A 283 8.00 15.37 4.26
CA GLY A 283 8.81 16.24 5.11
C GLY A 283 8.40 16.15 6.58
N SER A 284 9.07 16.94 7.42
CA SER A 284 8.87 16.96 8.88
C SER A 284 8.11 18.19 9.37
N SER A 285 7.66 19.08 8.47
CA SER A 285 6.95 20.30 8.83
C SER A 285 5.44 20.04 8.99
N SER A 286 4.98 19.98 10.24
CA SER A 286 3.55 19.85 10.56
C SER A 286 2.72 21.04 10.06
N GLU A 287 3.31 22.24 10.08
CA GLU A 287 2.69 23.45 9.52
C GLU A 287 2.50 23.33 8.01
N ALA A 288 3.52 22.86 7.29
CA ALA A 288 3.40 22.64 5.84
C ALA A 288 2.36 21.57 5.50
N LEU A 289 2.32 20.47 6.26
CA LEU A 289 1.31 19.43 6.12
C LEU A 289 -0.11 19.97 6.36
N LYS A 290 -0.30 20.83 7.37
CA LYS A 290 -1.59 21.46 7.64
C LYS A 290 -2.06 22.30 6.46
N HIS A 291 -1.22 23.19 5.95
CA HIS A 291 -1.55 23.99 4.79
C HIS A 291 -1.77 23.18 3.51
N TYR A 292 -1.04 22.08 3.33
CA TYR A 292 -1.27 21.15 2.22
C TYR A 292 -2.66 20.54 2.28
N VAL A 293 -3.07 20.06 3.46
CA VAL A 293 -4.40 19.47 3.68
C VAL A 293 -5.50 20.51 3.52
N ASP A 294 -5.31 21.74 4.02
CA ASP A 294 -6.22 22.86 3.80
C ASP A 294 -6.43 23.10 2.29
N GLY A 295 -5.35 23.04 1.50
CA GLY A 295 -5.39 23.19 0.06
C GLY A 295 -6.17 22.07 -0.64
N LEU A 296 -6.02 20.82 -0.21
CA LEU A 296 -6.82 19.69 -0.71
C LEU A 296 -8.31 19.84 -0.37
N ASN A 297 -8.61 20.27 0.85
CA ASN A 297 -9.99 20.45 1.31
C ASN A 297 -10.71 21.60 0.61
N ALA A 298 -10.02 22.72 0.35
CA ALA A 298 -10.58 23.82 -0.44
C ALA A 298 -11.01 23.38 -1.86
N GLN A 299 -10.23 22.50 -2.50
CA GLN A 299 -10.61 21.90 -3.79
C GLN A 299 -11.80 20.96 -3.63
N LEU A 300 -11.79 20.11 -2.60
CA LEU A 300 -12.78 19.05 -2.45
C LEU A 300 -14.15 19.53 -1.97
N PHE A 301 -14.20 20.51 -1.06
CA PHE A 301 -15.46 20.97 -0.44
C PHE A 301 -16.05 22.16 -1.18
N ASP A 302 -15.22 23.14 -1.56
CA ASP A 302 -15.71 24.42 -2.09
C ASP A 302 -15.42 24.65 -3.58
N ASN A 303 -14.56 23.82 -4.18
CA ASN A 303 -14.06 23.98 -5.55
C ASN A 303 -13.31 25.31 -5.71
N ASP A 304 -12.72 25.76 -4.60
CA ASP A 304 -12.07 27.04 -4.46
C ASP A 304 -10.58 26.89 -4.78
N TRP A 305 -10.28 26.99 -6.07
CA TRP A 305 -8.91 26.90 -6.59
C TRP A 305 -8.02 28.06 -6.12
N ASP A 306 -8.59 29.23 -5.84
CA ASP A 306 -7.87 30.40 -5.31
C ASP A 306 -7.43 30.17 -3.86
N SER A 307 -8.32 29.70 -3.00
CA SER A 307 -7.97 29.35 -1.61
C SER A 307 -7.02 28.16 -1.56
N SER A 308 -7.22 27.18 -2.44
CA SER A 308 -6.32 26.05 -2.59
C SER A 308 -4.89 26.48 -2.98
N LEU A 309 -4.76 27.37 -3.97
CA LEU A 309 -3.48 27.92 -4.38
C LEU A 309 -2.77 28.63 -3.23
N ARG A 310 -3.47 29.51 -2.49
CA ARG A 310 -2.91 30.20 -1.32
C ARG A 310 -2.44 29.23 -0.24
N ALA A 311 -3.19 28.16 0.00
CA ALA A 311 -2.83 27.14 0.98
C ALA A 311 -1.57 26.38 0.56
N PHE A 312 -1.42 25.97 -0.71
CA PHE A 312 -0.17 25.34 -1.15
C PHE A 312 1.01 26.30 -1.16
N GLU A 313 0.80 27.59 -1.43
CA GLU A 313 1.85 28.60 -1.28
C GLU A 313 2.31 28.74 0.18
N ALA A 314 1.38 28.72 1.14
CA ALA A 314 1.71 28.69 2.56
C ALA A 314 2.44 27.40 2.97
N ALA A 315 2.02 26.25 2.43
CA ALA A 315 2.72 24.98 2.65
C ALA A 315 4.18 25.04 2.17
N LEU A 316 4.41 25.59 0.98
CA LEU A 316 5.74 25.75 0.41
C LEU A 316 6.57 26.86 1.05
N ALA A 317 5.93 27.85 1.67
CA ALA A 317 6.63 28.83 2.50
C ALA A 317 7.16 28.20 3.80
N ALA A 318 6.40 27.27 4.39
CA ALA A 318 6.79 26.52 5.58
C ALA A 318 7.81 25.40 5.28
N ASP A 319 7.66 24.69 4.14
CA ASP A 319 8.64 23.71 3.65
C ASP A 319 8.77 23.79 2.11
N PRO A 320 9.81 24.48 1.59
CA PRO A 320 10.05 24.57 0.15
C PRO A 320 10.37 23.23 -0.53
N ASN A 321 10.72 22.19 0.24
CA ASN A 321 11.04 20.87 -0.30
C ASN A 321 9.84 19.91 -0.28
N PHE A 322 8.64 20.36 0.09
CA PHE A 322 7.43 19.53 0.12
C PHE A 322 6.89 19.30 -1.31
N VAL A 323 7.29 18.19 -1.91
CA VAL A 323 7.11 17.93 -3.35
C VAL A 323 5.63 17.79 -3.74
N LEU A 324 4.80 17.15 -2.91
CA LEU A 324 3.36 17.04 -3.19
C LEU A 324 2.69 18.43 -3.22
N ALA A 325 3.09 19.36 -2.37
CA ALA A 325 2.59 20.73 -2.41
C ALA A 325 2.94 21.45 -3.73
N TRP A 326 4.13 21.22 -4.29
CA TRP A 326 4.48 21.72 -5.64
C TRP A 326 3.58 21.14 -6.73
N ILE A 327 3.28 19.84 -6.69
CA ILE A 327 2.40 19.16 -7.66
C ILE A 327 0.99 19.73 -7.59
N HIS A 328 0.44 19.86 -6.38
CA HIS A 328 -0.93 20.35 -6.20
C HIS A 328 -1.05 21.87 -6.44
N ARG A 329 0.02 22.64 -6.17
CA ARG A 329 0.11 24.05 -6.62
C ARG A 329 0.06 24.15 -8.14
N ALA A 330 0.81 23.31 -8.85
CA ALA A 330 0.79 23.29 -10.31
C ALA A 330 -0.59 22.93 -10.85
N LEU A 331 -1.30 22.01 -10.20
CA LEU A 331 -2.68 21.66 -10.52
C LEU A 331 -3.62 22.86 -10.32
N ALA A 332 -3.56 23.54 -9.18
CA ALA A 332 -4.39 24.72 -8.93
C ALA A 332 -4.11 25.85 -9.93
N GLN A 333 -2.84 26.12 -10.25
CA GLN A 333 -2.45 27.09 -11.27
C GLN A 333 -2.99 26.74 -12.65
N TRP A 334 -2.98 25.45 -13.00
CA TRP A 334 -3.49 24.98 -14.28
C TRP A 334 -5.00 25.21 -14.41
N GLU A 335 -5.76 24.86 -13.36
CA GLU A 335 -7.22 25.08 -13.33
C GLU A 335 -7.58 26.58 -13.37
N LEU A 336 -6.73 27.43 -12.79
CA LEU A 336 -6.84 28.89 -12.88
C LEU A 336 -6.35 29.48 -14.22
N GLY A 337 -5.80 28.65 -15.11
CA GLY A 337 -5.34 29.06 -16.45
C GLY A 337 -3.94 29.68 -16.52
N ASP A 338 -3.15 29.63 -15.44
CA ASP A 338 -1.77 30.16 -15.42
C ASP A 338 -0.75 29.09 -15.84
N VAL A 339 -0.67 28.87 -17.15
CA VAL A 339 0.20 27.85 -17.75
C VAL A 339 1.69 28.08 -17.43
N ALA A 340 2.13 29.34 -17.37
CA ALA A 340 3.53 29.67 -17.10
C ALA A 340 3.91 29.32 -15.67
N ALA A 341 3.07 29.67 -14.70
CA ALA A 341 3.28 29.32 -13.31
C ALA A 341 3.18 27.79 -13.09
N THR A 342 2.24 27.11 -13.75
CA THR A 342 2.16 25.64 -13.74
C THR A 342 3.48 25.01 -14.16
N GLN A 343 4.07 25.46 -15.28
CA GLN A 343 5.34 24.90 -15.77
C GLN A 343 6.49 25.13 -14.78
N GLN A 344 6.53 26.28 -14.11
CA GLN A 344 7.52 26.57 -13.07
C GLN A 344 7.37 25.63 -11.88
N SER A 345 6.15 25.47 -11.35
CA SER A 345 5.88 24.57 -10.22
C SER A 345 6.22 23.12 -10.54
N LEU A 346 5.92 22.65 -11.77
CA LEU A 346 6.31 21.32 -12.22
C LEU A 346 7.83 21.16 -12.38
N ALA A 347 8.55 22.23 -12.74
CA ALA A 347 10.01 22.19 -12.82
C ALA A 347 10.65 22.00 -11.44
N GLU A 348 10.13 22.69 -10.42
CA GLU A 348 10.60 22.48 -9.04
C GLU A 348 10.23 21.09 -8.51
N ALA A 349 8.99 20.62 -8.75
CA ALA A 349 8.60 19.26 -8.37
C ALA A 349 9.52 18.20 -9.00
N ARG A 350 9.90 18.36 -10.28
CA ARG A 350 10.84 17.46 -10.97
C ARG A 350 12.25 17.49 -10.38
N ARG A 351 12.72 18.64 -9.88
CA ARG A 351 14.04 18.76 -9.25
C ARG A 351 14.12 17.95 -7.95
N LEU A 352 12.97 17.72 -7.30
CA LEU A 352 12.85 17.03 -6.02
C LEU A 352 12.20 15.64 -6.16
N ASP A 353 12.05 15.11 -7.39
CA ASP A 353 11.31 13.88 -7.65
C ASP A 353 11.88 12.63 -6.95
N TYR A 354 13.17 12.64 -6.61
CA TYR A 354 13.83 11.60 -5.82
C TYR A 354 13.21 11.40 -4.42
N ARG A 355 12.42 12.36 -3.93
CA ARG A 355 11.67 12.26 -2.66
C ARG A 355 10.27 11.66 -2.83
N LEU A 356 9.85 11.39 -4.06
CA LEU A 356 8.55 10.80 -4.35
C LEU A 356 8.66 9.28 -4.50
N SER A 357 7.60 8.59 -4.11
CA SER A 357 7.38 7.19 -4.48
C SER A 357 7.40 7.03 -6.02
N GLU A 358 7.73 5.83 -6.52
CA GLU A 358 7.70 5.56 -7.97
C GLU A 358 6.33 5.93 -8.57
N ARG A 359 5.24 5.59 -7.88
CA ARG A 359 3.86 5.93 -8.26
C ARG A 359 3.69 7.43 -8.49
N ASP A 360 4.17 8.26 -7.57
CA ASP A 360 4.01 9.72 -7.66
C ASP A 360 4.98 10.35 -8.66
N GLN A 361 6.17 9.77 -8.85
CA GLN A 361 7.05 10.16 -9.96
C GLN A 361 6.35 9.93 -11.31
N MET A 362 5.68 8.80 -11.50
CA MET A 362 4.94 8.50 -12.73
C MET A 362 3.77 9.47 -12.95
N ARG A 363 3.05 9.85 -11.88
CA ARG A 363 2.00 10.86 -11.93
C ARG A 363 2.54 12.24 -12.29
N LEU A 364 3.66 12.64 -11.70
CA LEU A 364 4.34 13.91 -12.01
C LEU A 364 4.81 13.94 -13.48
N ARG A 365 5.36 12.84 -14.00
CA ARG A 365 5.74 12.72 -15.42
C ARG A 365 4.52 12.83 -16.34
N ALA A 366 3.45 12.10 -16.05
CA ALA A 366 2.22 12.17 -16.83
C ALA A 366 1.62 13.58 -16.84
N PHE A 367 1.63 14.27 -15.69
CA PHE A 367 1.17 15.64 -15.62
C PHE A 367 2.08 16.59 -16.40
N THR A 368 3.40 16.43 -16.28
CA THR A 368 4.38 17.19 -17.06
C THR A 368 4.15 17.07 -18.56
N TYR A 369 4.05 15.84 -19.09
CA TYR A 369 3.86 15.64 -20.53
C TYR A 369 2.53 16.17 -21.04
N ARG A 370 1.48 16.10 -20.21
CA ARG A 370 0.19 16.71 -20.53
C ARG A 370 0.30 18.23 -20.66
N ILE A 371 0.99 18.90 -19.74
CA ILE A 371 1.15 20.36 -19.76
C ILE A 371 2.12 20.82 -20.85
N SER A 372 3.18 20.07 -21.13
CA SER A 372 4.12 20.40 -22.21
C SER A 372 3.61 20.04 -23.61
N GLY A 373 2.50 19.31 -23.72
CA GLY A 373 1.95 18.86 -25.00
C GLY A 373 2.71 17.69 -25.64
N GLU A 374 3.59 17.02 -24.89
CA GLU A 374 4.36 15.85 -25.32
C GLU A 374 3.47 14.58 -25.39
N THR A 375 2.47 14.64 -26.27
CA THR A 375 1.39 13.65 -26.41
C THR A 375 1.92 12.23 -26.67
N ASP A 376 2.95 12.08 -27.48
CA ASP A 376 3.55 10.77 -27.77
C ASP A 376 4.18 10.13 -26.53
N LYS A 377 4.89 10.93 -25.71
CA LYS A 377 5.48 10.44 -24.46
C LYS A 377 4.39 10.14 -23.44
N LEU A 378 3.37 11.00 -23.35
CA LEU A 378 2.22 10.76 -22.49
C LEU A 378 1.51 9.46 -22.84
N GLU A 379 1.21 9.21 -24.12
CA GLU A 379 0.54 7.98 -24.54
C GLU A 379 1.37 6.74 -24.18
N LYS A 380 2.68 6.74 -24.48
CA LYS A 380 3.57 5.63 -24.15
C LYS A 380 3.61 5.38 -22.65
N LEU A 381 3.78 6.43 -21.84
CA LEU A 381 3.78 6.35 -20.39
C LEU A 381 2.46 5.76 -19.86
N LEU A 382 1.31 6.24 -20.35
CA LEU A 382 0.01 5.74 -19.93
C LEU A 382 -0.18 4.26 -20.29
N ARG A 383 0.19 3.85 -21.50
CA ARG A 383 0.10 2.44 -21.93
C ARG A 383 1.00 1.53 -21.09
N MET A 384 2.25 1.94 -20.86
CA MET A 384 3.18 1.22 -19.98
C MET A 384 2.60 1.10 -18.57
N GLN A 385 2.09 2.18 -17.99
CA GLN A 385 1.51 2.15 -16.65
C GLN A 385 0.24 1.29 -16.57
N ILE A 386 -0.58 1.24 -17.62
CA ILE A 386 -1.73 0.32 -17.68
C ILE A 386 -1.28 -1.15 -17.67
N GLU A 387 -0.17 -1.47 -18.35
CA GLU A 387 0.40 -2.83 -18.36
C GLU A 387 1.01 -3.19 -16.99
N LEU A 388 1.73 -2.26 -16.37
CA LEU A 388 2.39 -2.49 -15.07
C LEU A 388 1.41 -2.50 -13.89
N THR A 389 0.46 -1.56 -13.87
CA THR A 389 -0.36 -1.31 -12.68
C THR A 389 -1.83 -1.66 -12.90
N GLY A 390 -2.33 -1.72 -14.12
CA GLY A 390 -3.76 -1.87 -14.37
C GLY A 390 -4.64 -0.82 -13.67
N ASP A 391 -4.05 0.29 -13.17
CA ASP A 391 -4.77 1.33 -12.43
C ASP A 391 -5.70 2.09 -13.39
N VAL A 392 -6.97 2.17 -12.99
CA VAL A 392 -8.05 2.83 -13.73
C VAL A 392 -7.71 4.29 -14.06
N THR A 393 -6.90 4.94 -13.23
CA THR A 393 -6.43 6.32 -13.44
C THR A 393 -5.68 6.47 -14.76
N TYR A 394 -4.78 5.54 -15.09
CA TYR A 394 -4.03 5.58 -16.34
C TYR A 394 -4.90 5.16 -17.53
N VAL A 395 -5.82 4.21 -17.34
CA VAL A 395 -6.81 3.83 -18.36
C VAL A 395 -7.67 5.04 -18.77
N ARG A 396 -8.16 5.81 -17.79
CA ARG A 396 -8.93 7.04 -18.03
C ARG A 396 -8.09 8.14 -18.66
N GLY A 397 -6.85 8.30 -18.21
CA GLY A 397 -5.89 9.22 -18.81
C GLY A 397 -5.69 8.93 -20.30
N LEU A 398 -5.53 7.65 -20.66
CA LEU A 398 -5.38 7.22 -22.04
C LEU A 398 -6.66 7.43 -22.83
N ALA A 399 -7.81 7.05 -22.28
CA ALA A 399 -9.11 7.26 -22.91
C ALA A 399 -9.35 8.74 -23.25
N ARG A 400 -9.05 9.64 -22.32
CA ARG A 400 -9.16 11.10 -22.51
C ARG A 400 -8.18 11.59 -23.58
N LEU A 401 -6.93 11.14 -23.56
CA LEU A 401 -5.93 11.50 -24.57
C LEU A 401 -6.36 11.08 -25.98
N LEU A 402 -6.85 9.84 -26.12
CA LEU A 402 -7.35 9.29 -27.38
C LEU A 402 -8.57 10.08 -27.89
N MET A 403 -9.46 10.49 -26.98
CA MET A 403 -10.60 11.35 -27.33
C MET A 403 -10.14 12.71 -27.86
N LEU A 404 -9.20 13.36 -27.15
CA LEU A 404 -8.65 14.67 -27.54
C LEU A 404 -7.89 14.63 -28.88
N THR A 405 -7.28 13.49 -29.21
CA THR A 405 -6.54 13.27 -30.46
C THR A 405 -7.42 12.72 -31.60
N GLY A 406 -8.74 12.58 -31.38
CA GLY A 406 -9.70 12.13 -32.39
C GLY A 406 -9.76 10.61 -32.61
N ARG A 407 -9.05 9.81 -31.81
CA ARG A 407 -9.05 8.33 -31.86
C ARG A 407 -10.23 7.77 -31.05
N LEU A 408 -11.45 8.07 -31.50
CA LEU A 408 -12.69 7.86 -30.74
C LEU A 408 -12.99 6.39 -30.43
N ASP A 409 -12.75 5.47 -31.37
CA ASP A 409 -13.02 4.03 -31.16
C ASP A 409 -12.10 3.41 -30.09
N GLU A 410 -10.81 3.78 -30.12
CA GLU A 410 -9.87 3.36 -29.09
C GLU A 410 -10.20 3.99 -27.74
N SER A 411 -10.57 5.27 -27.74
CA SER A 411 -11.02 5.97 -26.53
C SER A 411 -12.22 5.26 -25.89
N LYS A 412 -13.22 4.92 -26.70
CA LYS A 412 -14.41 4.17 -26.27
C LYS A 412 -14.05 2.82 -25.66
N THR A 413 -13.10 2.11 -26.26
CA THR A 413 -12.59 0.83 -25.75
C THR A 413 -11.95 1.00 -24.37
N GLN A 414 -11.15 2.04 -24.17
CA GLN A 414 -10.53 2.31 -22.88
C GLN A 414 -11.55 2.74 -21.82
N TYR A 415 -12.54 3.56 -22.17
CA TYR A 415 -13.62 3.92 -21.23
C TYR A 415 -14.46 2.71 -20.80
N ARG A 416 -14.73 1.76 -21.70
CA ARG A 416 -15.37 0.49 -21.33
C ARG A 416 -14.52 -0.32 -20.35
N ARG A 417 -13.22 -0.44 -20.62
CA ARG A 417 -12.28 -1.11 -19.71
C ARG A 417 -12.26 -0.46 -18.32
N ALA A 418 -12.30 0.88 -18.25
CA ALA A 418 -12.38 1.58 -16.98
C ALA A 418 -13.69 1.24 -16.23
N MET A 419 -14.81 1.13 -16.96
CA MET A 419 -16.12 0.77 -16.39
C MET A 419 -16.23 -0.69 -15.94
N GLU A 420 -15.48 -1.59 -16.56
CA GLU A 420 -15.36 -2.97 -16.08
C GLU A 420 -14.64 -3.05 -14.73
N GLN A 421 -13.70 -2.13 -14.45
CA GLN A 421 -12.96 -2.06 -13.19
C GLN A 421 -13.76 -1.38 -12.08
N ASP A 422 -14.43 -0.27 -12.40
CA ASP A 422 -15.29 0.48 -11.50
C ASP A 422 -16.53 0.96 -12.25
N SER A 423 -17.60 0.15 -12.21
CA SER A 423 -18.87 0.45 -12.87
C SER A 423 -19.58 1.71 -12.37
N SER A 424 -19.15 2.24 -11.21
CA SER A 424 -19.73 3.43 -10.58
C SER A 424 -19.02 4.73 -10.97
N ASP A 425 -17.90 4.66 -11.69
CA ASP A 425 -17.11 5.82 -12.10
C ASP A 425 -17.81 6.63 -13.21
N LEU A 426 -18.59 7.63 -12.80
CA LEU A 426 -19.26 8.54 -13.74
C LEU A 426 -18.28 9.33 -14.62
N GLY A 427 -17.02 9.49 -14.17
CA GLY A 427 -15.95 10.09 -14.96
C GLY A 427 -15.59 9.31 -16.22
N SER A 428 -15.91 8.00 -16.25
CA SER A 428 -15.79 7.13 -17.43
C SER A 428 -17.13 6.95 -18.14
N LEU A 429 -18.24 6.91 -17.39
CA LEU A 429 -19.58 6.72 -17.95
C LEU A 429 -20.02 7.87 -18.86
N LEU A 430 -19.83 9.12 -18.43
CA LEU A 430 -20.30 10.30 -19.17
C LEU A 430 -19.59 10.44 -20.53
N PRO A 431 -18.25 10.34 -20.62
CA PRO A 431 -17.58 10.31 -21.91
C PRO A 431 -17.97 9.10 -22.77
N LEU A 432 -18.12 7.91 -22.17
CA LEU A 432 -18.54 6.71 -22.90
C LEU A 432 -19.90 6.90 -23.55
N ALA A 433 -20.88 7.42 -22.81
CA ALA A 433 -22.22 7.70 -23.31
C ALA A 433 -22.25 8.77 -24.43
N ARG A 434 -21.25 9.67 -24.47
CA ARG A 434 -21.10 10.63 -25.58
C ARG A 434 -20.43 10.02 -26.83
N LEU A 435 -19.70 8.92 -26.66
CA LEU A 435 -19.02 8.17 -27.73
C LEU A 435 -19.88 7.00 -28.28
N GLU A 436 -21.02 6.73 -27.64
CA GLU A 436 -22.09 5.84 -28.12
C GLU A 436 -23.10 6.60 -28.97
#